data_AF-A0A8D2AI45-F1
#
_entry.id   AF-A0A8D2AI45-F1
#
_cell.length_a   1.000
_cell.length_b   1.000
_cell.length_c   1.000
_cell.angle_alpha   90.00
_cell.angle_beta   90.00
_cell.angle_gamma   90.00
#
_symmetry.space_group_name_H-M   'P 1'
#
loop_
_entity.id
_entity.type
_entity.pdbx_description
1 polymer ?
#
loop_
_entity_poly.entity_id
_entity_poly.type
_entity_poly.pdbx_seq_one_letter_code
_entity_poly.pdbx_strand_id
1 'polypeptide(L)'
;MAKVEQVLSLEPQHELKFRGPFTDVVTTNLKLGNPTDRNVCFKVKTTAPRRYCVRPNSGIIDAGASVNVSGGRRTADEEASAKQQPHRSPGGGREGGGPQ
;
A
#
# COMPACT_ATOMS: atom_id res chain seq x y z
N MET A 1 13.09 -4.05 -26.19
CA MET A 1 13.37 -3.34 -24.92
C MET A 1 14.07 -4.31 -23.99
N ALA A 2 15.23 -3.97 -23.43
CA ALA A 2 15.95 -4.86 -22.52
C ALA A 2 15.18 -4.98 -21.19
N LYS A 3 14.96 -6.20 -20.73
CA LYS A 3 14.39 -6.45 -19.41
C LYS A 3 15.45 -6.05 -18.39
N VAL A 4 15.21 -4.99 -17.63
CA VAL A 4 16.10 -4.61 -16.53
C VAL A 4 16.07 -5.73 -15.50
N GLU A 5 17.24 -6.23 -15.13
CA GLU A 5 17.38 -7.27 -14.13
C GLU A 5 16.95 -6.73 -12.76
N GLN A 6 16.25 -7.56 -11.99
CA GLN A 6 15.78 -7.16 -10.68
C GLN A 6 16.94 -7.15 -9.68
N VAL A 7 17.26 -5.97 -9.16
CA VAL A 7 18.41 -5.78 -8.24
C VAL A 7 18.09 -6.06 -6.77
N LEU A 8 16.80 -5.99 -6.38
CA LEU A 8 16.38 -6.23 -4.99
C LEU A 8 16.22 -7.73 -4.74
N SER A 9 16.70 -8.19 -3.58
CA SER A 9 16.39 -9.51 -3.06
C SER A 9 15.04 -9.47 -2.34
N LEU A 10 14.16 -10.44 -2.64
CA LEU A 10 12.84 -10.54 -2.01
C LEU A 10 12.77 -11.80 -1.15
N GLU A 11 12.27 -11.63 0.07
CA GLU A 11 11.99 -12.73 0.98
C GLU A 11 10.56 -12.56 1.54
N PRO A 12 9.61 -13.44 1.15
CA PRO A 12 9.72 -14.56 0.21
C PRO A 12 9.85 -14.13 -1.27
N GLN A 13 10.53 -14.93 -2.09
CA GLN A 13 10.91 -14.56 -3.46
C GLN A 13 9.79 -14.66 -4.50
N HIS A 14 8.91 -15.67 -4.39
CA HIS A 14 7.93 -16.01 -5.43
C HIS A 14 6.48 -15.76 -5.02
N GLU A 15 6.15 -16.04 -3.76
CA GLU A 15 4.77 -16.01 -3.28
C GLU A 15 4.66 -15.46 -1.86
N LEU A 16 3.63 -14.65 -1.64
CA LEU A 16 3.28 -14.08 -0.35
C LEU A 16 2.05 -14.80 0.18
N LYS A 17 2.21 -15.63 1.22
CA LYS A 17 1.11 -16.42 1.79
C LYS A 17 0.40 -15.65 2.90
N PHE A 18 -0.92 -15.57 2.78
CA PHE A 18 -1.81 -15.07 3.81
C PHE A 18 -2.54 -16.27 4.40
N ARG A 19 -2.22 -16.61 5.65
CA ARG A 19 -2.89 -17.72 6.34
C ARG A 19 -4.13 -17.20 7.05
N GLY A 20 -5.26 -17.86 6.82
CA GLY A 20 -6.51 -17.54 7.50
C GLY A 20 -6.45 -17.83 9.00
N PRO A 21 -7.51 -17.49 9.74
CA PRO A 21 -8.85 -17.14 9.24
C PRO A 21 -8.93 -15.76 8.57
N PHE A 22 -9.73 -15.62 7.51
CA PHE A 22 -9.97 -14.33 6.82
C PHE A 22 -11.18 -13.57 7.39
N THR A 23 -11.51 -13.85 8.65
CA THR A 23 -12.52 -13.12 9.44
C THR A 23 -12.02 -11.74 9.86
N ASP A 24 -10.70 -11.60 9.98
CA ASP A 24 -9.99 -10.39 10.37
C ASP A 24 -8.89 -10.05 9.37
N VAL A 25 -8.26 -8.89 9.54
CA VAL A 25 -7.14 -8.47 8.70
C VAL A 25 -5.95 -9.41 8.91
N VAL A 26 -5.54 -10.11 7.85
CA VAL A 26 -4.38 -11.00 7.88
C VAL A 26 -3.17 -10.24 7.36
N THR A 27 -2.12 -10.13 8.18
CA THR A 27 -0.87 -9.47 7.80
C THR A 27 0.23 -10.49 7.49
N THR A 28 1.05 -10.18 6.51
CA THR A 28 2.26 -10.94 6.15
C THR A 28 3.36 -9.97 5.76
N ASN A 29 4.60 -10.41 5.86
CA ASN A 29 5.78 -9.57 5.68
C ASN A 29 6.52 -9.97 4.41
N LEU A 30 6.92 -8.95 3.66
CA LEU A 30 7.83 -9.05 2.53
C LEU A 30 9.07 -8.23 2.87
N LYS A 31 10.21 -8.90 2.97
CA LYS A 31 11.49 -8.24 3.16
C LYS A 31 12.11 -7.95 1.79
N LEU A 32 12.49 -6.70 1.58
CA LEU A 32 13.21 -6.23 0.41
C LEU A 32 14.64 -5.88 0.85
N GLY A 33 15.63 -6.60 0.34
CA GLY A 33 17.04 -6.34 0.58
C GLY A 33 17.68 -5.65 -0.63
N ASN A 34 18.50 -4.64 -0.37
CA ASN A 34 19.33 -4.02 -1.39
C ASN A 34 20.79 -4.48 -1.23
N PRO A 35 21.24 -5.49 -2.00
CA PRO A 35 22.62 -5.96 -1.96
C PRO A 35 23.60 -5.05 -2.71
N THR A 36 23.15 -3.94 -3.30
CA THR A 36 23.98 -3.06 -4.12
C THR A 36 24.60 -1.92 -3.32
N ASP A 37 25.63 -1.28 -3.88
CA ASP A 37 26.30 -0.10 -3.29
C ASP A 37 25.61 1.24 -3.62
N ARG A 38 24.36 1.20 -4.11
CA ARG A 38 23.60 2.39 -4.50
C ARG A 38 22.21 2.37 -3.90
N ASN A 39 21.61 3.54 -3.77
CA ASN A 39 20.24 3.66 -3.29
C ASN A 39 19.25 3.18 -4.36
N VAL A 40 18.30 2.35 -3.96
CA VAL A 40 17.29 1.77 -4.86
C VAL A 40 15.90 2.21 -4.43
N CYS A 41 15.13 2.78 -5.35
CA CYS A 41 13.72 3.10 -5.14
C CYS A 41 12.84 1.88 -5.44
N PHE A 42 11.84 1.62 -4.61
CA PHE A 42 10.86 0.55 -4.85
C PHE A 42 9.43 1.09 -4.87
N LYS A 43 8.55 0.38 -5.60
CA LYS A 43 7.11 0.61 -5.61
C LYS A 43 6.37 -0.72 -5.64
N VAL A 44 5.49 -0.92 -4.67
CA VAL A 44 4.63 -2.10 -4.61
C VAL A 44 3.34 -1.83 -5.38
N LYS A 45 2.99 -2.75 -6.27
CA LYS A 45 1.71 -2.74 -6.99
C LYS A 45 0.96 -4.04 -6.68
N THR A 46 -0.34 -3.93 -6.50
CA THR A 46 -1.25 -5.07 -6.34
C THR A 46 -2.32 -5.00 -7.42
N THR A 47 -2.77 -6.15 -7.90
CA THR A 47 -3.89 -6.25 -8.84
C THR A 47 -5.25 -6.07 -8.15
N ALA A 48 -5.29 -6.07 -6.81
CA ALA A 48 -6.52 -5.91 -6.04
C ALA A 48 -6.34 -4.91 -4.87
N PRO A 49 -6.18 -3.60 -5.15
CA PRO A 49 -5.93 -2.58 -4.13
C PRO A 49 -7.07 -2.39 -3.12
N ARG A 50 -8.30 -2.83 -3.45
CA ARG A 50 -9.43 -2.86 -2.50
C ARG A 50 -9.30 -3.94 -1.44
N ARG A 51 -8.65 -5.06 -1.78
CA ARG A 51 -8.52 -6.25 -0.92
C ARG A 51 -7.22 -6.29 -0.13
N TYR A 52 -6.19 -5.59 -0.58
CA TYR A 52 -4.89 -5.60 0.06
C TYR A 52 -4.43 -4.19 0.42
N CYS A 53 -4.03 -4.00 1.67
CA CYS A 53 -3.29 -2.83 2.11
C CYS A 53 -1.80 -3.16 2.16
N VAL A 54 -0.94 -2.23 1.74
CA VAL A 54 0.52 -2.42 1.77
C VAL A 54 1.17 -1.19 2.39
N ARG A 55 2.07 -1.40 3.36
CA ARG A 55 2.80 -0.35 4.07
C ARG A 55 4.26 -0.78 4.30
N PRO A 56 5.27 0.03 3.92
CA PRO A 56 5.19 1.14 2.96
C PRO A 56 4.87 0.67 1.53
N ASN A 57 4.16 1.49 0.74
CA ASN A 57 3.84 1.17 -0.67
C ASN A 57 4.95 1.58 -1.66
N SER A 58 5.81 2.50 -1.25
CA SER A 58 6.99 2.95 -2.00
C SER A 58 8.01 3.53 -1.02
N GLY A 59 9.26 3.55 -1.43
CA GLY A 59 10.34 4.11 -0.63
C GLY A 59 11.68 3.95 -1.31
N ILE A 60 12.72 4.28 -0.56
CA ILE A 60 14.12 4.14 -0.96
C ILE A 60 14.78 3.19 0.04
N ILE A 61 15.60 2.28 -0.46
CA ILE A 61 16.43 1.39 0.34
C ILE A 61 17.88 1.79 0.08
N ASP A 62 18.59 2.16 1.14
CA ASP A 62 20.01 2.52 1.05
C ASP A 62 20.88 1.32 0.67
N ALA A 63 22.12 1.59 0.26
CA ALA A 63 23.11 0.57 -0.04
C ALA A 63 23.30 -0.41 1.13
N GLY A 64 23.22 -1.72 0.86
CA GLY A 64 23.34 -2.77 1.88
C GLY A 64 22.18 -2.86 2.89
N ALA A 65 21.16 -2.01 2.79
CA ALA A 65 20.04 -1.97 3.73
C ALA A 65 18.91 -2.93 3.34
N SER A 66 17.96 -3.13 4.25
CA SER A 66 16.74 -3.89 4.01
C SER A 66 15.53 -3.17 4.60
N VAL A 67 14.36 -3.34 3.97
CA VAL A 67 13.09 -2.83 4.48
C VAL A 67 12.06 -3.94 4.56
N ASN A 68 11.25 -3.92 5.61
CA ASN A 68 10.10 -4.81 5.75
C ASN A 68 8.84 -4.08 5.25
N VAL A 69 8.20 -4.67 4.26
CA VAL A 69 6.90 -4.28 3.74
C VAL A 69 5.84 -5.19 4.34
N SER A 70 4.87 -4.61 5.03
CA SER A 70 3.69 -5.33 5.54
C SER A 70 2.58 -5.30 4.49
N GLY A 71 2.16 -6.47 4.05
CA GLY A 71 0.95 -6.67 3.26
C GLY A 71 -0.17 -7.17 4.16
N GLY A 72 -1.26 -6.44 4.27
CA GLY A 72 -2.48 -6.85 4.94
C GLY A 72 -3.57 -7.22 3.93
N ARG A 73 -4.25 -8.34 4.13
CA ARG A 73 -5.46 -8.71 3.40
C ARG A 73 -6.68 -8.31 4.23
N ARG A 74 -7.54 -7.50 3.64
CA ARG A 74 -8.82 -7.09 4.22
C ARG A 74 -9.83 -8.24 4.20
N THR A 75 -10.77 -8.18 5.13
CA THR A 75 -11.89 -9.10 5.21
C THR A 75 -12.85 -8.86 4.02
N ALA A 76 -13.67 -9.84 3.70
CA ALA A 76 -14.65 -9.72 2.60
C ALA A 76 -15.70 -8.63 2.88
N ASP A 77 -16.01 -8.38 4.15
CA ASP A 77 -17.01 -7.38 4.57
C ASP A 77 -16.53 -5.94 4.37
N GLU A 78 -15.23 -5.67 4.60
CA GLU A 78 -14.64 -4.33 4.39
C GLU A 78 -14.60 -3.92 2.90
N GLU A 79 -14.59 -4.90 1.98
CA GLU A 79 -14.67 -4.65 0.53
C GLU A 79 -15.99 -3.95 0.14
N ALA A 80 -17.09 -4.31 0.81
CA ALA A 80 -18.44 -3.79 0.53
C ALA A 80 -18.65 -2.36 1.07
N SER A 81 -17.97 -2.00 2.16
CA SER A 81 -18.13 -0.69 2.81
C SER A 81 -17.46 0.48 2.05
N ALA A 82 -16.44 0.20 1.22
CA ALA A 82 -15.72 1.24 0.45
C ALA A 82 -16.50 1.83 -0.76
N LYS A 83 -17.84 1.81 -0.74
CA LYS A 83 -18.72 2.37 -1.79
C LYS A 83 -19.54 3.59 -1.33
N GLN A 84 -19.27 4.18 -0.16
CA GLN A 84 -19.98 5.37 0.31
C GLN A 84 -19.03 6.48 0.78
N GLN A 85 -18.54 7.28 -0.17
CA GLN A 85 -18.38 8.71 0.04
C GLN A 85 -18.73 9.45 -1.25
N PRO A 86 -19.99 9.87 -1.46
CA PRO A 86 -20.21 11.09 -2.20
C PRO A 86 -19.72 12.24 -1.33
N HIS A 87 -18.79 13.00 -1.89
CA HIS A 87 -18.37 14.33 -1.46
C HIS A 87 -19.60 15.21 -1.16
N ARG A 88 -20.08 15.23 0.09
CA ARG A 88 -21.01 16.27 0.54
C ARG A 88 -20.19 17.33 1.23
N SER A 89 -19.75 18.32 0.45
CA SER A 89 -19.18 19.55 0.99
C SER A 89 -20.21 20.23 1.89
N PRO A 90 -19.91 20.56 3.16
CA PRO A 90 -20.71 21.50 3.92
C PRO A 90 -20.22 22.90 3.56
N GLY A 91 -20.72 23.44 2.45
CA GLY A 91 -20.50 24.84 2.08
C GLY A 91 -21.47 25.74 2.84
N GLY A 92 -21.14 26.06 4.09
CA GLY A 92 -21.75 27.18 4.80
C GLY A 92 -21.15 28.49 4.28
N GLY A 93 -22.01 29.40 3.82
CA GLY A 93 -21.66 30.75 3.40
C GLY A 93 -22.82 31.68 3.72
N ARG A 94 -22.77 32.26 4.91
CA ARG A 94 -23.75 33.18 5.48
C ARG A 94 -23.48 34.57 4.89
N GLU A 95 -24.21 34.99 3.86
CA GLU A 95 -24.19 36.41 3.44
C GLU A 95 -25.14 37.20 4.35
N GLY A 96 -24.57 37.76 5.40
CA GLY A 96 -25.16 38.90 6.11
C GLY A 96 -24.81 40.17 5.37
N GLY A 97 -25.74 40.65 4.55
CA GLY A 97 -25.72 42.00 3.98
C GLY A 97 -26.75 42.86 4.68
N GLY A 98 -26.29 43.86 5.43
CA GLY A 98 -27.07 45.02 5.81
C GLY A 98 -26.14 46.23 5.92
N PRO A 99 -26.64 47.44 6.17
CA PRO A 99 -27.95 48.01 5.83
C PRO A 99 -27.80 49.11 4.74
N GLN A 100 -28.93 49.57 4.19
CA GLN A 100 -29.06 50.92 3.64
C GLN A 100 -29.94 51.74 4.58
#